data_AF-K9C3L2-F1
#
_entry.id   AF-K9C3L2-F1
#
_cell.length_a   1.000
_cell.length_b   1.000
_cell.length_c   1.000
_cell.angle_alpha   90.00
_cell.angle_beta   90.00
_cell.angle_gamma   90.00
#
_symmetry.space_group_name_H-M   'P 1'
#
loop_
_entity.id
_entity.type
_entity.pdbx_description
1 polymer ?
#
loop_
_entity_poly.entity_id
_entity_poly.type
_entity_poly.pdbx_seq_one_letter_code
_entity_poly.pdbx_strand_id
1 'polypeptide(L)'
;MLPTKILKLRLSRIHKGKQHLSTQDQLMLVTSENPDLSANFLLRLFKLTLPKQWQFHHENDEDILYATQLIQLIEDQFITAYSTHARKYGWYEQCLRYQLNFVVPQPTQQQINGYLRQLEQCLDQQPKIELLHYFQQYSPCALHANALAKAYAGAGHYTQAIEYFEWAAAQSSQFNEVAFYAYIECLLKRHQPEYRPQVSDIEYALDLLIRYQKPIDQKAYRIILRQAVSLLLPESILDTRATATSVMADAGRSLNALGKTLNSLWGGREHHLPFSQEVIASAPQLLTEQSALESLAQSEAMQHALQRCLATQHAGVLSDDPSLLQSLWQVMQHDPAILELLVQPAQYDQLMERLQQRTSQRKDTTRSENIQLILQQGLMAYLGELRLDKQHPQRDALYTQRDQVVTEMTAFAKWFYADLLLPDLEQQIQLFQQVHDLCLPLKETALSSGLFALQFEMQQRIQDLASWMRPKLEKGHTFELMQVAWVALRELLNFEQPLAQEKVQQIELALEQYKRIRFSQIQRLPSTAEVVPARKDPD
;
A
#
# COMPACT_ATOMS: atom_id res chain seq x y z
N MET A 1 -10.65 -2.91 -48.80
CA MET A 1 -9.71 -1.81 -49.07
C MET A 1 -10.08 -1.18 -50.40
N LEU A 2 -10.06 0.15 -50.51
CA LEU A 2 -10.51 0.82 -51.74
C LEU A 2 -9.35 0.93 -52.76
N PRO A 3 -9.58 0.58 -54.03
CA PRO A 3 -8.63 0.86 -55.11
C PRO A 3 -8.27 2.35 -55.18
N THR A 4 -7.03 2.69 -55.55
CA THR A 4 -6.51 4.07 -55.55
C THR A 4 -7.40 5.05 -56.32
N LYS A 5 -7.91 4.65 -57.50
CA LYS A 5 -8.85 5.46 -58.29
C LYS A 5 -10.12 5.80 -57.51
N ILE A 6 -10.64 4.87 -56.72
CA ILE A 6 -11.84 5.04 -55.91
C ILE A 6 -11.52 5.91 -54.69
N LEU A 7 -10.40 5.65 -54.01
CA LEU A 7 -9.95 6.45 -52.86
C LEU A 7 -9.75 7.92 -53.23
N LYS A 8 -9.07 8.20 -54.36
CA LYS A 8 -8.89 9.54 -54.94
C LYS A 8 -10.21 10.30 -55.10
N LEU A 9 -11.21 9.67 -55.71
CA LEU A 9 -12.52 10.27 -55.92
C LEU A 9 -13.22 10.59 -54.58
N ARG A 10 -13.13 9.69 -53.61
CA ARG A 10 -13.78 9.83 -52.30
C ARG A 10 -13.09 10.89 -51.42
N LEU A 11 -11.77 10.93 -51.38
CA LEU A 11 -11.03 12.00 -50.69
C LEU A 11 -11.31 13.37 -51.32
N SER A 12 -11.39 13.45 -52.66
CA SER A 12 -11.79 14.68 -53.35
C SER A 12 -13.20 15.13 -52.97
N ARG A 13 -14.15 14.19 -52.83
CA ARG A 13 -15.51 14.48 -52.37
C ARG A 13 -15.53 14.97 -50.93
N ILE A 14 -14.73 14.37 -50.05
CA ILE A 14 -14.58 14.80 -48.65
C ILE A 14 -14.02 16.23 -48.58
N HIS A 15 -12.98 16.52 -49.35
CA HIS A 15 -12.37 17.85 -49.38
C HIS A 15 -13.37 18.93 -49.86
N LYS A 16 -14.10 18.65 -50.95
CA LYS A 16 -15.14 19.56 -51.48
C LYS A 16 -16.34 19.71 -50.55
N GLY A 17 -16.68 18.66 -49.80
CA GLY A 17 -17.84 18.61 -48.91
C GLY A 17 -17.54 18.84 -47.43
N LYS A 18 -16.35 19.36 -47.07
CA LYS A 18 -15.84 19.41 -45.68
C LYS A 18 -16.78 20.09 -44.68
N GLN A 19 -17.58 21.07 -45.11
CA GLN A 19 -18.55 21.76 -44.25
C GLN A 19 -19.88 21.02 -44.06
N HIS A 20 -20.17 20.00 -44.88
CA HIS A 20 -21.48 19.34 -44.93
C HIS A 20 -21.42 17.83 -44.62
N LEU A 21 -20.22 17.24 -44.55
CA LEU A 21 -20.03 15.82 -44.26
C LEU A 21 -19.66 15.63 -42.79
N SER A 22 -20.48 14.85 -42.07
CA SER A 22 -20.13 14.42 -40.72
C SER A 22 -18.89 13.52 -40.73
N THR A 23 -18.19 13.39 -39.61
CA THR A 23 -17.03 12.48 -39.50
C THR A 23 -17.42 11.02 -39.82
N GLN A 24 -18.66 10.62 -39.50
CA GLN A 24 -19.22 9.33 -39.88
C GLN A 24 -19.37 9.17 -41.39
N ASP A 25 -19.85 10.20 -42.10
CA ASP A 25 -20.00 10.19 -43.55
C ASP A 25 -18.63 10.09 -44.25
N GLN A 26 -17.65 10.83 -43.73
CA GLN A 26 -16.28 10.78 -44.21
C GLN A 26 -15.67 9.39 -44.01
N LEU A 27 -15.89 8.76 -42.84
CA LEU A 27 -15.40 7.41 -42.58
C LEU A 27 -16.07 6.38 -43.50
N MET A 28 -17.40 6.45 -43.66
CA MET A 28 -18.14 5.54 -44.54
C MET A 28 -17.66 5.67 -45.98
N LEU A 29 -17.40 6.90 -46.44
CA LEU A 29 -16.84 7.15 -47.77
C LEU A 29 -15.50 6.48 -47.99
N VAL A 30 -14.62 6.38 -46.99
CA VAL A 30 -13.28 5.76 -47.19
C VAL A 30 -13.19 4.30 -46.78
N THR A 31 -14.24 3.72 -46.18
CA THR A 31 -14.23 2.33 -45.69
C THR A 31 -15.22 1.40 -46.40
N SER A 32 -16.37 1.91 -46.85
CA SER A 32 -17.46 1.07 -47.40
C SER A 32 -17.34 0.88 -48.91
N GLU A 33 -17.58 -0.32 -49.43
CA GLU A 33 -17.58 -0.53 -50.89
C GLU A 33 -18.67 0.29 -51.59
N ASN A 34 -19.88 0.33 -51.01
CA ASN A 34 -21.02 1.11 -51.51
C ASN A 34 -21.57 2.05 -50.42
N PRO A 35 -21.01 3.28 -50.27
CA PRO A 35 -21.44 4.21 -49.23
C PRO A 35 -22.81 4.83 -49.55
N ASP A 36 -23.83 4.49 -48.76
CA ASP A 36 -25.17 5.10 -48.86
C ASP A 36 -25.31 6.26 -47.87
N LEU A 37 -25.02 7.46 -48.37
CA LEU A 37 -25.10 8.72 -47.62
C LEU A 37 -26.54 9.29 -47.53
N SER A 38 -27.56 8.55 -47.99
CA SER A 38 -28.97 8.96 -47.97
C SER A 38 -29.82 8.23 -46.93
N ALA A 39 -29.33 7.11 -46.37
CA ALA A 39 -30.05 6.33 -45.36
C ALA A 39 -30.30 7.09 -44.04
N ASN A 40 -31.36 6.77 -43.28
CA ASN A 40 -31.62 7.40 -41.98
C ASN A 40 -30.54 7.06 -40.92
N PHE A 41 -30.28 7.97 -39.99
CA PHE A 41 -29.23 7.86 -38.94
C PHE A 41 -29.23 6.50 -38.21
N LEU A 42 -30.42 6.01 -37.80
CA LEU A 42 -30.56 4.72 -37.11
C LEU A 42 -30.12 3.52 -37.97
N LEU A 43 -30.38 3.54 -39.28
CA LEU A 43 -29.93 2.49 -40.20
C LEU A 43 -28.42 2.55 -40.47
N ARG A 44 -27.81 3.74 -40.34
CA ARG A 44 -26.36 3.92 -40.49
C ARG A 44 -25.58 3.42 -39.28
N LEU A 45 -26.14 3.49 -38.07
CA LEU A 45 -25.52 2.95 -36.84
C LEU A 45 -25.24 1.44 -36.95
N PHE A 46 -26.10 0.68 -37.62
CA PHE A 46 -25.91 -0.77 -37.82
C PHE A 46 -25.04 -1.13 -39.04
N LYS A 47 -24.76 -0.16 -39.93
CA LYS A 47 -23.97 -0.39 -41.16
C LYS A 47 -22.52 0.09 -41.06
N LEU A 48 -22.20 0.98 -40.12
CA LEU A 48 -20.85 1.51 -39.96
C LEU A 48 -19.98 0.53 -39.15
N THR A 49 -19.21 -0.31 -39.86
CA THR A 49 -18.17 -1.13 -39.23
C THR A 49 -16.86 -0.33 -39.15
N LEU A 50 -16.46 0.05 -37.94
CA LEU A 50 -15.18 0.72 -37.72
C LEU A 50 -14.01 -0.23 -38.07
N PRO A 51 -13.02 0.22 -38.86
CA PRO A 51 -11.91 -0.65 -39.26
C PRO A 51 -11.07 -1.06 -38.05
N LYS A 52 -10.70 -2.34 -37.98
CA LYS A 52 -9.68 -2.83 -37.02
C LYS A 52 -8.27 -2.66 -37.58
N GLN A 53 -8.15 -2.69 -38.90
CA GLN A 53 -6.89 -2.52 -39.62
C GLN A 53 -7.09 -1.57 -40.79
N TRP A 54 -6.16 -0.62 -40.92
CA TRP A 54 -5.92 0.16 -42.11
C TRP A 54 -4.81 -0.52 -42.90
N GLN A 55 -5.09 -0.76 -44.17
CA GLN A 55 -4.07 -1.16 -45.12
C GLN A 55 -3.88 0.03 -46.06
N PHE A 56 -2.72 0.12 -46.70
CA PHE A 56 -2.41 1.25 -47.58
C PHE A 56 -1.69 0.70 -48.82
N HIS A 57 -2.18 1.05 -50.01
CA HIS A 57 -1.52 0.72 -51.27
C HIS A 57 -0.20 1.50 -51.39
N HIS A 58 0.78 0.95 -52.08
CA HIS A 58 2.14 1.53 -52.16
C HIS A 58 2.89 1.09 -53.43
N GLU A 59 2.20 0.70 -54.50
CA GLU A 59 2.87 0.18 -55.70
C GLU A 59 3.50 1.30 -56.54
N ASN A 60 2.97 2.52 -56.43
CA ASN A 60 3.41 3.69 -57.20
C ASN A 60 3.21 5.00 -56.41
N ASP A 61 3.73 6.10 -56.95
CA ASP A 61 3.65 7.43 -56.30
C ASP A 61 2.20 7.93 -56.11
N GLU A 62 1.27 7.54 -57.01
CA GLU A 62 -0.14 7.92 -56.88
C GLU A 62 -0.78 7.21 -55.67
N ASP A 63 -0.44 5.94 -55.44
CA ASP A 63 -0.88 5.19 -54.26
C ASP A 63 -0.37 5.84 -52.97
N ILE A 64 0.93 6.18 -52.93
CA ILE A 64 1.56 6.80 -51.75
C ILE A 64 0.93 8.17 -51.45
N LEU A 65 0.67 8.98 -52.49
CA LEU A 65 0.03 10.28 -52.35
C LEU A 65 -1.35 10.17 -51.69
N TYR A 66 -2.22 9.28 -52.19
CA TYR A 66 -3.58 9.15 -51.67
C TYR A 66 -3.64 8.37 -50.35
N ALA A 67 -2.72 7.45 -50.10
CA ALA A 67 -2.54 6.86 -48.77
C ALA A 67 -2.17 7.94 -47.74
N THR A 68 -1.25 8.85 -48.09
CA THR A 68 -0.84 9.96 -47.21
C THR A 68 -2.01 10.89 -46.89
N GLN A 69 -2.86 11.22 -47.88
CA GLN A 69 -4.06 12.03 -47.66
C GLN A 69 -5.10 11.30 -46.78
N LEU A 70 -5.23 9.98 -46.93
CA LEU A 70 -6.08 9.18 -46.06
C LEU A 70 -5.54 9.15 -44.63
N ILE A 71 -4.22 9.02 -44.45
CA ILE A 71 -3.58 9.07 -43.13
C ILE A 71 -3.84 10.40 -42.44
N GLN A 72 -3.68 11.53 -43.13
CA GLN A 72 -4.01 12.85 -42.58
C GLN A 72 -5.46 12.92 -42.11
N LEU A 73 -6.40 12.37 -42.90
CA LEU A 73 -7.81 12.32 -42.51
C LEU A 73 -8.05 11.45 -41.27
N ILE A 74 -7.35 10.31 -41.16
CA ILE A 74 -7.42 9.43 -39.99
C ILE A 74 -6.92 10.17 -38.75
N GLU A 75 -5.74 10.76 -38.82
CA GLU A 75 -5.08 11.45 -37.71
C GLU A 75 -5.86 12.69 -37.26
N ASP A 76 -6.27 13.55 -38.19
CA ASP A 76 -6.91 14.83 -37.88
C ASP A 76 -8.37 14.68 -37.41
N GLN A 77 -9.10 13.68 -37.93
CA GLN A 77 -10.54 13.57 -37.70
C GLN A 77 -10.96 12.26 -37.03
N PHE A 78 -10.54 11.11 -37.57
CA PHE A 78 -11.10 9.84 -37.14
C PHE A 78 -10.59 9.38 -35.78
N ILE A 79 -9.32 9.59 -35.46
CA ILE A 79 -8.76 9.24 -34.14
C ILE A 79 -9.51 10.01 -33.04
N THR A 80 -9.69 11.32 -33.22
CA THR A 80 -10.41 12.16 -32.24
C THR A 80 -11.87 11.74 -32.09
N ALA A 81 -12.58 11.49 -33.20
CA ALA A 81 -14.00 11.12 -33.18
C ALA A 81 -14.27 9.70 -32.66
N TYR A 82 -13.31 8.78 -32.81
CA TYR A 82 -13.44 7.37 -32.45
C TYR A 82 -12.34 6.90 -31.50
N SER A 83 -11.95 7.76 -30.55
CA SER A 83 -10.75 7.61 -29.72
C SER A 83 -10.62 6.25 -29.03
N THR A 84 -11.69 5.72 -28.43
CA THR A 84 -11.67 4.40 -27.77
C THR A 84 -11.35 3.27 -28.74
N HIS A 85 -11.97 3.28 -29.93
CA HIS A 85 -11.77 2.25 -30.95
C HIS A 85 -10.42 2.40 -31.63
N ALA A 86 -10.06 3.62 -32.01
CA ALA A 86 -8.78 3.96 -32.63
C ALA A 86 -7.61 3.53 -31.73
N ARG A 87 -7.71 3.81 -30.43
CA ARG A 87 -6.71 3.41 -29.42
C ARG A 87 -6.66 1.90 -29.23
N LYS A 88 -7.81 1.22 -29.17
CA LYS A 88 -7.87 -0.25 -29.01
C LYS A 88 -7.21 -1.00 -30.18
N TYR A 89 -7.30 -0.45 -31.39
CA TYR A 89 -6.79 -1.09 -32.60
C TYR A 89 -5.54 -0.43 -33.15
N GLY A 90 -4.92 0.51 -32.42
CA GLY A 90 -3.65 1.13 -32.79
C GLY A 90 -3.67 1.85 -34.15
N TRP A 91 -4.69 2.66 -34.43
CA TRP A 91 -4.82 3.34 -35.73
C TRP A 91 -3.64 4.28 -36.02
N TYR A 92 -3.15 4.99 -35.01
CA TYR A 92 -2.01 5.89 -35.17
C TYR A 92 -0.74 5.10 -35.52
N GLU A 93 -0.50 4.00 -34.80
CA GLU A 93 0.66 3.14 -34.99
C GLU A 93 0.68 2.52 -36.40
N GLN A 94 -0.49 2.14 -36.92
CA GLN A 94 -0.62 1.65 -38.29
C GLN A 94 -0.29 2.73 -39.34
N CYS A 95 -0.77 3.97 -39.12
CA CYS A 95 -0.48 5.11 -39.98
C CYS A 95 1.02 5.46 -39.96
N LEU A 96 1.59 5.57 -38.77
CA LEU A 96 2.99 5.88 -38.55
C LEU A 96 3.91 4.82 -39.18
N ARG A 97 3.58 3.53 -39.03
CA ARG A 97 4.35 2.45 -39.67
C ARG A 97 4.38 2.58 -41.19
N TYR A 98 3.26 2.96 -41.81
CA TYR A 98 3.24 3.22 -43.25
C TYR A 98 4.07 4.44 -43.63
N GLN A 99 3.92 5.54 -42.90
CA GLN A 99 4.71 6.76 -43.13
C GLN A 99 6.21 6.48 -43.07
N LEU A 100 6.67 5.74 -42.06
CA LEU A 100 8.09 5.39 -41.88
C LEU A 100 8.62 4.43 -42.95
N ASN A 101 7.77 3.64 -43.62
CA ASN A 101 8.23 2.72 -44.66
C ASN A 101 8.25 3.36 -46.06
N PHE A 102 7.32 4.28 -46.35
CA PHE A 102 7.07 4.72 -47.73
C PHE A 102 7.09 6.23 -47.95
N VAL A 103 6.89 7.05 -46.90
CA VAL A 103 6.77 8.51 -47.04
C VAL A 103 8.01 9.23 -46.48
N VAL A 104 8.41 8.86 -45.27
CA VAL A 104 9.54 9.45 -44.55
C VAL A 104 10.44 8.32 -44.03
N PRO A 105 11.18 7.62 -44.91
CA PRO A 105 12.01 6.47 -44.53
C PRO A 105 13.20 6.83 -43.64
N GLN A 106 13.62 8.10 -43.64
CA GLN A 106 14.68 8.63 -42.79
C GLN A 106 14.16 9.83 -42.02
N PRO A 107 13.40 9.62 -40.93
CA PRO A 107 12.83 10.72 -40.17
C PRO A 107 13.94 11.52 -39.48
N THR A 108 13.77 12.84 -39.46
CA THR A 108 14.60 13.76 -38.66
C THR A 108 14.32 13.59 -37.17
N GLN A 109 15.26 13.99 -36.31
CA GLN A 109 15.05 13.92 -34.86
C GLN A 109 13.83 14.72 -34.38
N GLN A 110 13.52 15.85 -35.02
CA GLN A 110 12.33 16.63 -34.70
C GLN A 110 11.03 15.85 -34.99
N GLN A 111 11.00 15.12 -36.11
CA GLN A 111 9.86 14.26 -36.46
C GLN A 111 9.74 13.10 -35.48
N ILE A 112 10.85 12.42 -35.16
CA ILE A 112 10.87 11.33 -34.16
C ILE A 112 10.32 11.84 -32.82
N ASN A 113 10.79 12.99 -32.33
CA ASN A 113 10.28 13.58 -31.09
C ASN A 113 8.77 13.88 -31.16
N GLY A 114 8.27 14.30 -32.33
CA GLY A 114 6.83 14.46 -32.58
C GLY A 114 6.07 13.12 -32.50
N TYR A 115 6.60 12.08 -33.13
CA TYR A 115 6.01 10.74 -33.12
C TYR A 115 5.96 10.15 -31.71
N LEU A 116 7.03 10.29 -30.92
CA LEU A 116 7.08 9.79 -29.54
C LEU A 116 6.00 10.41 -28.67
N ARG A 117 5.75 11.73 -28.77
CA ARG A 117 4.68 12.40 -28.01
C ARG A 117 3.28 11.87 -28.36
N GLN A 118 3.04 11.48 -29.61
CA GLN A 118 1.77 10.88 -30.00
C GLN A 118 1.68 9.41 -29.52
N LEU A 119 2.79 8.66 -29.58
CA LEU A 119 2.85 7.29 -29.07
C LEU A 119 2.62 7.21 -27.55
N GLU A 120 2.94 8.26 -26.78
CA GLU A 120 2.61 8.33 -25.35
C GLU A 120 1.10 8.21 -25.07
N GLN A 121 0.24 8.62 -26.01
CA GLN A 121 -1.22 8.54 -25.88
C GLN A 121 -1.78 7.17 -26.27
N CYS A 122 -0.97 6.35 -26.94
CA CYS A 122 -1.35 5.03 -27.42
C CYS A 122 -1.35 3.98 -26.29
N LEU A 123 -1.95 2.81 -26.53
CA LEU A 123 -1.85 1.70 -25.58
C LEU A 123 -0.47 1.06 -25.66
N ASP A 124 -0.01 0.55 -24.51
CA ASP A 124 1.23 -0.20 -24.42
C ASP A 124 1.02 -1.62 -24.96
N GLN A 125 1.02 -1.71 -26.29
CA GLN A 125 0.80 -2.93 -27.06
C GLN A 125 1.91 -3.10 -28.11
N GLN A 126 1.97 -4.31 -28.68
CA GLN A 126 2.98 -4.70 -29.65
C GLN A 126 3.24 -3.67 -30.78
N PRO A 127 2.23 -3.04 -31.42
CA PRO A 127 2.49 -2.05 -32.48
C PRO A 127 3.29 -0.83 -32.00
N LYS A 128 2.98 -0.31 -30.81
CA LYS A 128 3.73 0.79 -30.19
C LYS A 128 5.14 0.34 -29.85
N ILE A 129 5.29 -0.85 -29.27
CA ILE A 129 6.60 -1.42 -28.89
C ILE A 129 7.50 -1.58 -30.13
N GLU A 130 6.98 -2.12 -31.23
CA GLU A 130 7.73 -2.28 -32.49
C GLU A 130 8.24 -0.95 -33.05
N LEU A 131 7.40 0.10 -33.03
CA LEU A 131 7.78 1.44 -33.47
C LEU A 131 8.84 2.07 -32.56
N LEU A 132 8.67 1.95 -31.24
CA LEU A 132 9.65 2.46 -30.26
C LEU A 132 10.98 1.72 -30.37
N HIS A 133 10.93 0.41 -30.62
CA HIS A 133 12.12 -0.40 -30.86
C HIS A 133 12.84 0.03 -32.14
N TYR A 134 12.10 0.28 -33.23
CA TYR A 134 12.67 0.85 -34.46
C TYR A 134 13.39 2.19 -34.18
N PHE A 135 12.78 3.11 -33.43
CA PHE A 135 13.43 4.40 -33.10
C PHE A 135 14.68 4.22 -32.23
N GLN A 136 14.66 3.28 -31.29
CA GLN A 136 15.82 2.96 -30.47
C GLN A 136 16.97 2.36 -31.29
N GLN A 137 16.67 1.56 -32.31
CA GLN A 137 17.69 1.02 -33.23
C GLN A 137 18.22 2.09 -34.20
N TYR A 138 17.34 2.94 -34.72
CA TYR A 138 17.67 3.97 -35.70
C TYR A 138 18.54 5.09 -35.09
N SER A 139 18.21 5.52 -33.88
CA SER A 139 18.96 6.57 -33.17
C SER A 139 18.99 6.26 -31.66
N PRO A 140 19.90 5.39 -31.19
CA PRO A 140 19.94 4.99 -29.79
C PRO A 140 20.19 6.18 -28.86
N CYS A 141 19.29 6.41 -27.90
CA CYS A 141 19.50 7.41 -26.85
C CYS A 141 18.67 7.08 -25.62
N ALA A 142 19.03 7.65 -24.47
CA ALA A 142 18.32 7.38 -23.21
C ALA A 142 16.82 7.73 -23.27
N LEU A 143 16.43 8.74 -24.07
CA LEU A 143 15.02 9.11 -24.23
C LEU A 143 14.23 8.01 -24.96
N HIS A 144 14.76 7.46 -26.05
CA HIS A 144 14.12 6.39 -26.80
C HIS A 144 14.06 5.09 -25.99
N ALA A 145 15.14 4.74 -25.29
CA ALA A 145 15.18 3.57 -24.42
C ALA A 145 14.18 3.69 -23.25
N ASN A 146 14.07 4.85 -22.61
CA ASN A 146 13.07 5.07 -21.56
C ASN A 146 11.63 4.97 -22.08
N ALA A 147 11.35 5.49 -23.29
CA ALA A 147 10.02 5.38 -23.89
C ALA A 147 9.67 3.90 -24.18
N LEU A 148 10.62 3.15 -24.73
CA LEU A 148 10.47 1.72 -25.00
C LEU A 148 10.31 0.91 -23.71
N ALA A 149 11.12 1.18 -22.68
CA ALA A 149 11.02 0.55 -21.37
C ALA A 149 9.63 0.74 -20.74
N LYS A 150 9.10 1.97 -20.77
CA LYS A 150 7.75 2.28 -20.30
C LYS A 150 6.67 1.49 -21.06
N ALA A 151 6.81 1.35 -22.38
CA ALA A 151 5.86 0.57 -23.18
C ALA A 151 5.93 -0.93 -22.85
N TYR A 152 7.12 -1.49 -22.63
CA TYR A 152 7.25 -2.87 -22.15
C TYR A 152 6.64 -3.05 -20.76
N ALA A 153 6.89 -2.12 -19.83
CA ALA A 153 6.32 -2.16 -18.49
C ALA A 153 4.78 -2.11 -18.51
N GLY A 154 4.20 -1.21 -19.32
CA GLY A 154 2.75 -1.09 -19.52
C GLY A 154 2.11 -2.33 -20.15
N ALA A 155 2.88 -3.08 -20.97
CA ALA A 155 2.47 -4.37 -21.53
C ALA A 155 2.68 -5.57 -20.57
N GLY A 156 3.28 -5.35 -19.39
CA GLY A 156 3.60 -6.41 -18.43
C GLY A 156 4.88 -7.20 -18.76
N HIS A 157 5.69 -6.73 -19.72
CA HIS A 157 6.96 -7.34 -20.12
C HIS A 157 8.12 -6.78 -19.26
N TYR A 158 8.12 -7.09 -17.97
CA TYR A 158 9.00 -6.41 -17.00
C TYR A 158 10.49 -6.68 -17.19
N THR A 159 10.89 -7.87 -17.66
CA THR A 159 12.30 -8.18 -17.92
C THR A 159 12.89 -7.26 -19.00
N GLN A 160 12.20 -7.11 -20.13
CA GLN A 160 12.62 -6.20 -21.20
C GLN A 160 12.60 -4.74 -20.72
N ALA A 161 11.60 -4.35 -19.94
CA ALA A 161 11.54 -3.01 -19.37
C ALA A 161 12.76 -2.69 -18.51
N ILE A 162 13.13 -3.62 -17.62
CA ILE A 162 14.31 -3.53 -16.75
C ILE A 162 15.59 -3.34 -17.58
N GLU A 163 15.82 -4.18 -18.60
CA GLU A 163 17.00 -4.09 -19.48
C GLU A 163 17.12 -2.70 -20.14
N TYR A 164 16.01 -2.15 -20.66
CA TYR A 164 16.04 -0.84 -21.30
C TYR A 164 16.15 0.32 -20.31
N PHE A 165 15.58 0.22 -19.10
CA PHE A 165 15.79 1.23 -18.07
C PHE A 165 17.24 1.28 -17.61
N GLU A 166 17.87 0.13 -17.38
CA GLU A 166 19.29 0.02 -17.02
C GLU A 166 20.19 0.56 -18.13
N TRP A 167 19.90 0.21 -19.39
CA TRP A 167 20.62 0.76 -20.53
C TRP A 167 20.46 2.28 -20.60
N ALA A 168 19.24 2.81 -20.44
CA ALA A 168 18.98 4.25 -20.48
C ALA A 168 19.73 5.00 -19.36
N ALA A 169 19.77 4.42 -18.16
CA ALA A 169 20.50 4.98 -17.02
C ALA A 169 22.02 5.01 -17.30
N ALA A 170 22.58 3.96 -17.90
CA ALA A 170 24.01 3.89 -18.25
C ALA A 170 24.41 4.89 -19.34
N GLN A 171 23.48 5.29 -20.23
CA GLN A 171 23.75 6.23 -21.32
C GLN A 171 23.43 7.69 -20.98
N SER A 172 22.78 7.95 -19.84
CA SER A 172 22.37 9.30 -19.45
C SER A 172 23.42 9.98 -18.57
N SER A 173 23.72 11.25 -18.86
CA SER A 173 24.54 12.09 -17.96
C SER A 173 23.73 12.72 -16.83
N GLN A 174 22.39 12.67 -16.92
CA GLN A 174 21.47 13.24 -15.95
C GLN A 174 20.59 12.15 -15.35
N PHE A 175 20.38 12.24 -14.04
CA PHE A 175 19.47 11.38 -13.32
C PHE A 175 18.01 11.72 -13.69
N ASN A 176 17.22 10.69 -14.00
CA ASN A 176 15.80 10.82 -14.30
C ASN A 176 14.98 10.08 -13.24
N GLU A 177 14.45 10.83 -12.26
CA GLU A 177 13.70 10.27 -11.13
C GLU A 177 12.45 9.49 -11.58
N VAL A 178 11.75 9.98 -12.61
CA VAL A 178 10.56 9.30 -13.15
C VAL A 178 10.91 7.93 -13.73
N ALA A 179 12.03 7.84 -14.46
CA ALA A 179 12.51 6.56 -14.99
C ALA A 179 13.02 5.65 -13.88
N PHE A 180 13.67 6.20 -12.85
CA PHE A 180 14.14 5.46 -11.68
C PHE A 180 12.98 4.80 -10.91
N TYR A 181 11.89 5.53 -10.67
CA TYR A 181 10.70 4.95 -10.03
C TYR A 181 10.01 3.91 -10.90
N ALA A 182 9.87 4.15 -12.21
CA ALA A 182 9.31 3.17 -13.13
C ALA A 182 10.15 1.87 -13.19
N TYR A 183 11.47 2.00 -13.10
CA TYR A 183 12.39 0.87 -13.00
C TYR A 183 12.19 0.07 -11.72
N ILE A 184 12.11 0.74 -10.56
CA ILE A 184 11.82 0.10 -9.28
C ILE A 184 10.47 -0.62 -9.32
N GLU A 185 9.43 0.01 -9.86
CA GLU A 185 8.12 -0.64 -10.01
C GLU A 185 8.20 -1.90 -10.87
N CYS A 186 9.03 -1.93 -11.92
CA CYS A 186 9.24 -3.13 -12.73
C CYS A 186 9.88 -4.27 -11.91
N LEU A 187 10.89 -3.96 -11.09
CA LEU A 187 11.48 -4.95 -10.16
C LEU A 187 10.42 -5.50 -9.20
N LEU A 188 9.67 -4.61 -8.55
CA LEU A 188 8.63 -5.01 -7.59
C LEU A 188 7.49 -5.82 -8.23
N LYS A 189 7.15 -5.55 -9.50
CA LYS A 189 6.12 -6.30 -10.24
C LYS A 189 6.62 -7.64 -10.77
N ARG A 190 7.87 -7.71 -11.18
CA ARG A 190 8.49 -8.96 -11.66
C ARG A 190 8.74 -9.94 -10.51
N HIS A 191 9.16 -9.42 -9.35
CA HIS A 191 9.28 -10.16 -8.10
C HIS A 191 10.04 -11.50 -8.26
N GLN A 192 11.17 -11.49 -8.96
CA GLN A 192 12.01 -12.67 -9.05
C GLN A 192 12.86 -12.84 -7.79
N PRO A 193 13.06 -14.09 -7.33
CA PRO A 193 13.87 -14.40 -6.14
C PRO A 193 15.36 -14.13 -6.37
N GLU A 194 15.80 -14.02 -7.62
CA GLU A 194 17.20 -13.84 -7.98
C GLU A 194 17.34 -12.84 -9.14
N TYR A 195 17.52 -11.56 -8.80
CA TYR A 195 17.93 -10.50 -9.74
C TYR A 195 19.45 -10.58 -10.00
N ARG A 196 20.22 -10.80 -8.94
CA ARG A 196 21.65 -11.11 -8.92
C ARG A 196 21.87 -12.28 -7.97
N PRO A 197 23.04 -12.96 -8.01
CA PRO A 197 23.31 -14.06 -7.09
C PRO A 197 22.99 -13.66 -5.65
N GLN A 198 22.05 -14.37 -5.03
CA GLN A 198 21.61 -14.18 -3.64
C GLN A 198 20.91 -12.85 -3.33
N VAL A 199 20.44 -12.12 -4.35
CA VAL A 199 19.69 -10.87 -4.20
C VAL A 199 18.45 -10.90 -5.09
N SER A 200 17.27 -10.81 -4.48
CA SER A 200 15.98 -10.75 -5.16
C SER A 200 15.70 -9.39 -5.78
N ASP A 201 14.69 -9.32 -6.66
CA ASP A 201 14.21 -8.05 -7.23
C ASP A 201 13.79 -7.05 -6.15
N ILE A 202 13.12 -7.53 -5.07
CA ILE A 202 12.61 -6.67 -4.01
C ILE A 202 13.76 -6.11 -3.16
N GLU A 203 14.70 -6.96 -2.77
CA GLU A 203 15.88 -6.52 -2.00
C GLU A 203 16.69 -5.50 -2.80
N TYR A 204 16.88 -5.75 -4.10
CA TYR A 204 17.60 -4.80 -4.95
C TYR A 204 16.85 -3.47 -5.12
N ALA A 205 15.54 -3.52 -5.33
CA ALA A 205 14.69 -2.33 -5.39
C ALA A 205 14.78 -1.51 -4.09
N LEU A 206 14.77 -2.17 -2.93
CA LEU A 206 14.84 -1.51 -1.63
C LEU A 206 16.23 -0.90 -1.39
N ASP A 207 17.32 -1.59 -1.74
CA ASP A 207 18.68 -1.03 -1.66
C ASP A 207 18.85 0.24 -2.52
N LEU A 208 18.28 0.25 -3.73
CA LEU A 208 18.28 1.44 -4.58
C LEU A 208 17.52 2.61 -3.94
N LEU A 209 16.36 2.35 -3.32
CA LEU A 209 15.58 3.36 -2.60
C LEU A 209 16.33 3.88 -1.37
N ILE A 210 16.93 2.99 -0.57
CA ILE A 210 17.74 3.33 0.60
C ILE A 210 18.89 4.27 0.21
N ARG A 211 19.57 3.99 -0.90
CA ARG A 211 20.67 4.82 -1.42
C ARG A 211 20.20 6.13 -2.04
N TYR A 212 18.90 6.26 -2.36
CA TYR A 212 18.35 7.47 -2.96
C TYR A 212 17.98 8.52 -1.91
N GLN A 213 19.00 9.24 -1.41
CA GLN A 213 18.89 10.12 -0.23
C GLN A 213 18.10 11.42 -0.43
N LYS A 214 17.89 11.89 -1.68
CA LYS A 214 17.28 13.21 -1.96
C LYS A 214 16.18 13.11 -3.01
N PRO A 215 15.04 12.48 -2.69
CA PRO A 215 13.88 12.44 -3.59
C PRO A 215 13.31 13.84 -3.85
N ILE A 216 13.04 14.13 -5.12
CA ILE A 216 12.34 15.34 -5.56
C ILE A 216 10.83 15.13 -5.32
N ASP A 217 10.27 14.01 -5.79
CA ASP A 217 8.91 13.60 -5.47
C ASP A 217 8.88 12.72 -4.21
N GLN A 218 8.86 13.37 -3.04
CA GLN A 218 8.77 12.69 -1.74
C GLN A 218 7.50 11.83 -1.58
N LYS A 219 6.40 12.17 -2.26
CA LYS A 219 5.15 11.42 -2.15
C LYS A 219 5.26 10.10 -2.90
N ALA A 220 5.74 10.13 -4.15
CA ALA A 220 6.01 8.93 -4.92
C ALA A 220 7.02 8.03 -4.21
N TYR A 221 8.13 8.61 -3.72
CA TYR A 221 9.14 7.90 -2.94
C TYR A 221 8.52 7.11 -1.77
N ARG A 222 7.72 7.76 -0.92
CA ARG A 222 7.11 7.12 0.26
C ARG A 222 6.14 5.99 -0.13
N ILE A 223 5.38 6.16 -1.21
CA ILE A 223 4.44 5.13 -1.70
C ILE A 223 5.22 3.90 -2.16
N ILE A 224 6.24 4.09 -3.00
CA ILE A 224 7.03 3.00 -3.56
C ILE A 224 7.85 2.32 -2.46
N LEU A 225 8.43 3.08 -1.53
CA LEU A 225 9.15 2.54 -0.37
C LEU A 225 8.26 1.65 0.48
N ARG A 226 7.07 2.12 0.84
CA ARG A 226 6.10 1.32 1.60
C ARG A 226 5.71 0.05 0.84
N GLN A 227 5.55 0.12 -0.48
CA GLN A 227 5.24 -1.04 -1.30
C GLN A 227 6.40 -2.04 -1.29
N ALA A 228 7.65 -1.60 -1.48
CA ALA A 228 8.83 -2.45 -1.44
C ALA A 228 8.99 -3.16 -0.09
N VAL A 229 8.87 -2.41 1.02
CA VAL A 229 8.89 -2.97 2.38
C VAL A 229 7.77 -4.00 2.58
N SER A 230 6.55 -3.70 2.10
CA SER A 230 5.42 -4.63 2.22
C SER A 230 5.61 -5.93 1.44
N LEU A 231 6.36 -5.90 0.34
CA LEU A 231 6.67 -7.10 -0.43
C LEU A 231 7.81 -7.92 0.19
N LEU A 232 8.72 -7.27 0.93
CA LEU A 232 9.85 -7.94 1.58
C LEU A 232 9.49 -8.62 2.90
N LEU A 233 8.61 -8.00 3.70
CA LEU A 233 8.24 -8.51 5.02
C LEU A 233 7.30 -9.72 4.93
N PRO A 234 7.40 -10.70 5.85
CA PRO A 234 6.53 -11.86 5.85
C PRO A 234 5.09 -11.52 6.23
N GLU A 235 4.14 -12.34 5.76
CA GLU A 235 2.70 -12.18 6.02
C GLU A 235 2.38 -12.11 7.53
N SER A 236 3.10 -12.84 8.37
CA SER A 236 2.92 -12.80 9.84
C SER A 236 3.10 -11.41 10.44
N ILE A 237 4.03 -10.62 9.91
CA ILE A 237 4.16 -9.20 10.27
C ILE A 237 3.03 -8.42 9.62
N LEU A 238 2.78 -8.59 8.33
CA LEU A 238 1.82 -7.77 7.59
C LEU A 238 0.37 -7.91 8.11
N ASP A 239 -0.04 -9.10 8.54
CA ASP A 239 -1.38 -9.42 9.03
C ASP A 239 -1.73 -8.67 10.33
N THR A 240 -0.71 -8.29 11.11
CA THR A 240 -0.89 -7.48 12.33
C THR A 240 -0.95 -5.98 12.05
N ARG A 241 -0.74 -5.54 10.80
CA ARG A 241 -0.96 -4.14 10.43
C ARG A 241 -2.42 -3.79 10.63
N ALA A 242 -2.67 -2.52 11.00
CA ALA A 242 -4.02 -1.98 10.96
C ALA A 242 -4.62 -2.23 9.56
N THR A 243 -5.84 -2.76 9.50
CA THR A 243 -6.61 -2.72 8.24
C THR A 243 -6.66 -1.26 7.82
N ALA A 244 -6.17 -0.90 6.62
CA ALA A 244 -6.09 0.49 6.18
C ALA A 244 -7.47 1.16 6.26
N THR A 245 -7.72 1.87 7.36
CA THR A 245 -8.95 2.61 7.56
C THR A 245 -8.63 4.05 7.18
N SER A 246 -9.24 4.54 6.12
CA SER A 246 -9.25 5.98 5.91
C SER A 246 -9.92 6.63 7.14
N VAL A 247 -9.53 7.86 7.49
CA VAL A 247 -10.16 8.62 8.58
C VAL A 247 -11.69 8.65 8.45
N MET A 248 -12.21 8.60 7.21
CA MET A 248 -13.64 8.46 6.90
C MET A 248 -14.22 7.06 7.20
N ALA A 249 -13.47 5.97 6.98
CA ALA A 249 -13.92 4.63 7.32
C ALA A 249 -13.94 4.39 8.84
N ASP A 250 -13.00 5.00 9.57
CA ASP A 250 -13.00 5.03 11.04
C ASP A 250 -14.16 5.86 11.58
N ALA A 251 -14.43 7.02 10.99
CA ALA A 251 -15.60 7.85 11.32
C ALA A 251 -16.92 7.12 10.98
N GLY A 252 -16.98 6.41 9.86
CA GLY A 252 -18.15 5.62 9.48
C GLY A 252 -18.41 4.46 10.44
N ARG A 253 -17.35 3.76 10.88
CA ARG A 253 -17.45 2.69 11.89
C ARG A 253 -17.75 3.21 13.29
N SER A 254 -17.16 4.33 13.70
CA SER A 254 -17.51 4.99 14.95
C SER A 254 -18.96 5.46 14.93
N LEU A 255 -19.44 6.05 13.83
CA LEU A 255 -20.85 6.44 13.65
C LEU A 255 -21.79 5.24 13.62
N ASN A 256 -21.38 4.10 13.05
CA ASN A 256 -22.20 2.88 13.03
C ASN A 256 -22.24 2.19 14.40
N ALA A 257 -21.12 2.18 15.13
CA ALA A 257 -21.05 1.70 16.51
C ALA A 257 -21.85 2.61 17.46
N LEU A 258 -21.73 3.94 17.29
CA LEU A 258 -22.57 4.94 17.94
C LEU A 258 -24.03 4.78 17.52
N GLY A 259 -24.32 4.45 16.26
CA GLY A 259 -25.67 4.18 15.75
C GLY A 259 -26.33 2.98 16.44
N LYS A 260 -25.54 1.93 16.71
CA LYS A 260 -25.97 0.76 17.49
C LYS A 260 -26.18 1.08 18.97
N THR A 261 -25.43 2.01 19.56
CA THR A 261 -25.69 2.52 20.92
C THR A 261 -26.81 3.56 20.96
N LEU A 262 -27.03 4.31 19.88
CA LEU A 262 -28.04 5.36 19.68
C LEU A 262 -29.48 4.84 19.61
N ASN A 263 -29.70 3.55 19.36
CA ASN A 263 -31.03 2.94 19.55
C ASN A 263 -31.51 2.99 21.03
N SER A 264 -30.65 3.43 21.97
CA SER A 264 -31.01 3.73 23.36
C SER A 264 -31.22 5.23 23.68
N LEU A 265 -30.98 6.13 22.71
CA LEU A 265 -30.87 7.58 22.90
C LEU A 265 -32.15 8.38 22.64
N TRP A 266 -33.32 7.73 22.56
CA TRP A 266 -34.59 8.43 22.76
C TRP A 266 -34.88 8.54 24.28
N GLY A 267 -34.06 9.34 24.98
CA GLY A 267 -34.46 10.01 26.24
C GLY A 267 -33.88 9.53 27.58
N GLY A 268 -32.83 8.68 27.63
CA GLY A 268 -32.24 8.22 28.91
C GLY A 268 -30.73 8.42 29.02
N ARG A 269 -30.21 8.67 30.23
CA ARG A 269 -28.75 8.66 30.52
C ARG A 269 -28.15 7.30 30.11
N GLU A 270 -27.01 7.29 29.42
CA GLU A 270 -26.32 6.04 29.04
C GLU A 270 -25.58 5.44 30.26
N HIS A 271 -25.91 4.20 30.63
CA HIS A 271 -25.31 3.52 31.78
C HIS A 271 -24.20 2.54 31.39
N HIS A 272 -24.00 2.33 30.09
CA HIS A 272 -23.01 1.40 29.57
C HIS A 272 -21.64 2.07 29.42
N LEU A 273 -20.59 1.31 29.70
CA LEU A 273 -19.22 1.74 29.38
C LEU A 273 -19.03 1.68 27.85
N PRO A 274 -18.51 2.74 27.21
CA PRO A 274 -18.21 2.72 25.79
C PRO A 274 -17.13 1.68 25.45
N PHE A 275 -17.45 0.77 24.52
CA PHE A 275 -16.54 -0.29 24.07
C PHE A 275 -16.95 -0.74 22.67
N SER A 276 -15.98 -0.87 21.76
CA SER A 276 -16.17 -1.42 20.42
C SER A 276 -14.98 -2.28 20.03
N GLN A 277 -15.20 -3.60 20.02
CA GLN A 277 -14.17 -4.57 19.62
C GLN A 277 -13.70 -4.33 18.19
N GLU A 278 -14.58 -3.91 17.29
CA GLU A 278 -14.26 -3.62 15.89
C GLU A 278 -13.30 -2.43 15.77
N VAL A 279 -13.56 -1.34 16.49
CA VAL A 279 -12.70 -0.14 16.47
C VAL A 279 -11.33 -0.43 17.11
N ILE A 280 -11.31 -1.20 18.20
CA ILE A 280 -10.07 -1.62 18.84
C ILE A 280 -9.27 -2.51 17.89
N ALA A 281 -9.88 -3.56 17.32
CA ALA A 281 -9.20 -4.49 16.42
C ALA A 281 -8.64 -3.83 15.15
N SER A 282 -9.33 -2.82 14.60
CA SER A 282 -8.87 -2.09 13.41
C SER A 282 -7.85 -0.99 13.70
N ALA A 283 -7.63 -0.62 14.97
CA ALA A 283 -6.66 0.42 15.33
C ALA A 283 -5.22 -0.05 15.07
N PRO A 284 -4.29 0.87 14.72
CA PRO A 284 -2.89 0.53 14.51
C PRO A 284 -2.29 -0.24 15.70
N GLN A 285 -1.46 -1.24 15.41
CA GLN A 285 -0.81 -2.09 16.40
C GLN A 285 0.70 -1.89 16.31
N LEU A 286 1.39 -1.88 17.44
CA LEU A 286 2.85 -1.83 17.47
C LEU A 286 3.42 -3.16 16.94
N LEU A 287 4.63 -3.12 16.36
CA LEU A 287 5.36 -4.35 16.07
C LEU A 287 5.99 -4.83 17.37
N THR A 288 5.62 -6.03 17.83
CA THR A 288 6.21 -6.59 19.05
C THR A 288 7.62 -7.09 18.75
N GLU A 289 8.52 -6.99 19.73
CA GLU A 289 9.88 -7.53 19.62
C GLU A 289 9.85 -9.01 19.24
N GLN A 290 8.98 -9.80 19.90
CA GLN A 290 8.82 -11.22 19.60
C GLN A 290 8.48 -11.48 18.13
N SER A 291 7.57 -10.70 17.53
CA SER A 291 7.19 -10.88 16.12
C SER A 291 8.36 -10.56 15.19
N ALA A 292 9.15 -9.53 15.51
CA ALA A 292 10.36 -9.22 14.74
C ALA A 292 11.41 -10.33 14.86
N LEU A 293 11.63 -10.87 16.06
CA LEU A 293 12.58 -11.97 16.29
C LEU A 293 12.15 -13.27 15.61
N GLU A 294 10.86 -13.60 15.62
CA GLU A 294 10.30 -14.75 14.91
C GLU A 294 10.47 -14.60 13.39
N SER A 295 10.23 -13.39 12.85
CA SER A 295 10.48 -13.09 11.44
C SER A 295 11.96 -13.25 11.06
N LEU A 296 12.89 -12.79 11.90
CA LEU A 296 14.33 -12.91 11.64
C LEU A 296 14.80 -14.37 11.71
N ALA A 297 14.25 -15.17 12.63
CA ALA A 297 14.56 -16.60 12.72
C ALA A 297 14.16 -17.39 11.46
N GLN A 298 13.16 -16.91 10.72
CA GLN A 298 12.66 -17.56 9.50
C GLN A 298 13.34 -17.03 8.21
N SER A 299 14.17 -15.98 8.31
CA SER A 299 14.78 -15.34 7.13
C SER A 299 16.12 -15.98 6.76
N GLU A 300 16.09 -17.03 5.94
CA GLU A 300 17.30 -17.72 5.45
C GLU A 300 18.23 -16.77 4.67
N ALA A 301 17.66 -15.88 3.85
CA ALA A 301 18.43 -14.92 3.05
C ALA A 301 19.25 -13.97 3.93
N MET A 302 18.65 -13.42 4.99
CA MET A 302 19.35 -12.53 5.93
C MET A 302 20.37 -13.29 6.79
N GLN A 303 20.05 -14.53 7.20
CA GLN A 303 20.98 -15.36 7.96
C GLN A 303 22.25 -15.66 7.15
N HIS A 304 22.10 -16.10 5.90
CA HIS A 304 23.23 -16.34 5.01
C HIS A 304 23.99 -15.05 4.68
N ALA A 305 23.29 -13.92 4.53
CA ALA A 305 23.94 -12.64 4.33
C ALA A 305 24.79 -12.20 5.53
N LEU A 306 24.27 -12.37 6.75
CA LEU A 306 25.04 -12.14 7.98
C LEU A 306 26.27 -13.06 8.06
N GLN A 307 26.12 -14.35 7.74
CA GLN A 307 27.24 -15.29 7.72
C GLN A 307 28.33 -14.87 6.75
N ARG A 308 27.98 -14.38 5.56
CA ARG A 308 28.97 -13.86 4.58
C ARG A 308 29.65 -12.59 5.06
N CYS A 309 28.93 -11.69 5.71
CA CYS A 309 29.51 -10.54 6.41
C CYS A 309 30.59 -11.00 7.40
N LEU A 310 30.25 -11.95 8.28
CA LEU A 310 31.16 -12.47 9.31
C LEU A 310 32.37 -13.22 8.70
N ALA A 311 32.14 -14.07 7.69
CA ALA A 311 33.20 -14.83 7.02
C ALA A 311 34.21 -13.92 6.29
N THR A 312 33.76 -12.75 5.82
CA THR A 312 34.65 -11.74 5.21
C THR A 312 35.56 -11.08 6.25
N GLN A 313 35.14 -11.00 7.51
CA GLN A 313 35.93 -10.42 8.59
C GLN A 313 36.96 -11.39 9.17
N HIS A 314 36.61 -12.67 9.29
CA HIS A 314 37.50 -13.69 9.85
C HIS A 314 37.46 -14.99 9.02
N ALA A 315 38.48 -15.17 8.19
CA ALA A 315 38.60 -16.35 7.33
C ALA A 315 38.77 -17.63 8.16
N GLY A 316 37.72 -18.46 8.23
CA GLY A 316 37.78 -19.81 8.79
C GLY A 316 36.78 -20.14 9.90
N VAL A 317 35.98 -19.18 10.37
CA VAL A 317 34.91 -19.45 11.36
C VAL A 317 33.55 -19.24 10.71
N LEU A 318 32.90 -20.35 10.34
CA LEU A 318 31.47 -20.36 10.04
C LEU A 318 30.74 -20.60 11.36
N SER A 319 30.24 -19.53 11.98
CA SER A 319 29.25 -19.69 13.03
C SER A 319 27.90 -19.88 12.36
N ASP A 320 27.44 -21.12 12.34
CA ASP A 320 26.13 -21.51 11.80
C ASP A 320 25.00 -21.27 12.82
N ASP A 321 25.19 -20.30 13.73
CA ASP A 321 24.25 -20.00 14.80
C ASP A 321 23.15 -19.07 14.27
N PRO A 322 21.93 -19.58 14.03
CA PRO A 322 20.82 -18.77 13.51
C PRO A 322 20.37 -17.69 14.50
N SER A 323 20.75 -17.80 15.79
CA SER A 323 20.41 -16.80 16.80
C SER A 323 21.21 -15.51 16.66
N LEU A 324 22.33 -15.49 15.92
CA LEU A 324 23.15 -14.29 15.74
C LEU A 324 22.40 -13.14 15.07
N LEU A 325 21.50 -13.43 14.13
CA LEU A 325 20.69 -12.40 13.48
C LEU A 325 19.68 -11.77 14.47
N GLN A 326 19.11 -12.59 15.34
CA GLN A 326 18.23 -12.13 16.41
C GLN A 326 19.00 -11.27 17.43
N SER A 327 20.18 -11.74 17.88
CA SER A 327 21.06 -10.96 18.76
C SER A 327 21.48 -9.64 18.13
N LEU A 328 21.84 -9.64 16.83
CA LEU A 328 22.20 -8.43 16.11
C LEU A 328 21.06 -7.41 16.15
N TRP A 329 19.84 -7.86 15.86
CA TRP A 329 18.65 -7.01 15.93
C TRP A 329 18.45 -6.44 17.33
N GLN A 330 18.50 -7.27 18.38
CA GLN A 330 18.30 -6.81 19.76
C GLN A 330 19.37 -5.81 20.22
N VAL A 331 20.63 -6.04 19.88
CA VAL A 331 21.72 -5.10 20.18
C VAL A 331 21.51 -3.81 19.40
N MET A 332 21.17 -3.89 18.12
CA MET A 332 20.92 -2.72 17.26
C MET A 332 19.81 -1.81 17.81
N GLN A 333 18.78 -2.36 18.46
CA GLN A 333 17.72 -1.57 19.09
C GLN A 333 18.21 -0.63 20.21
N HIS A 334 19.36 -0.94 20.82
CA HIS A 334 19.92 -0.18 21.94
C HIS A 334 21.22 0.55 21.57
N ASP A 335 22.05 -0.08 20.74
CA ASP A 335 23.33 0.42 20.26
C ASP A 335 23.47 0.12 18.75
N PRO A 336 22.91 1.00 17.88
CA PRO A 336 22.96 0.79 16.44
C PRO A 336 24.39 0.80 15.87
N ALA A 337 25.37 1.34 16.61
CA ALA A 337 26.78 1.31 16.20
C ALA A 337 27.35 -0.11 16.07
N ILE A 338 26.63 -1.15 16.56
CA ILE A 338 26.94 -2.55 16.26
C ILE A 338 27.05 -2.83 14.75
N LEU A 339 26.29 -2.09 13.92
CA LEU A 339 26.35 -2.22 12.46
C LEU A 339 27.68 -1.69 11.88
N GLU A 340 28.35 -0.74 12.54
CA GLU A 340 29.69 -0.29 12.11
C GLU A 340 30.72 -1.41 12.27
N LEU A 341 30.59 -2.20 13.34
CA LEU A 341 31.47 -3.34 13.60
C LEU A 341 31.30 -4.42 12.52
N LEU A 342 30.14 -4.54 11.87
CA LEU A 342 29.92 -5.46 10.74
C LEU A 342 30.69 -5.07 9.47
N VAL A 343 31.16 -3.82 9.37
CA VAL A 343 31.92 -3.34 8.20
C VAL A 343 33.44 -3.31 8.47
N GLN A 344 33.88 -3.43 9.73
CA GLN A 344 35.29 -3.30 10.14
C GLN A 344 35.92 -4.66 10.51
N PRO A 345 36.80 -5.25 9.66
CA PRO A 345 37.39 -6.58 9.91
C PRO A 345 38.20 -6.70 11.21
N ALA A 346 38.77 -5.61 11.69
CA ALA A 346 39.65 -5.61 12.87
C ALA A 346 38.91 -5.76 14.21
N GLN A 347 37.57 -5.73 14.22
CA GLN A 347 36.74 -5.70 15.43
C GLN A 347 35.87 -6.96 15.59
N TYR A 348 36.19 -8.05 14.88
CA TYR A 348 35.42 -9.29 14.90
C TYR A 348 35.20 -9.84 16.32
N ASP A 349 36.25 -9.92 17.15
CA ASP A 349 36.13 -10.46 18.52
C ASP A 349 35.18 -9.62 19.38
N GLN A 350 35.25 -8.28 19.24
CA GLN A 350 34.36 -7.34 19.94
C GLN A 350 32.90 -7.47 19.46
N LEU A 351 32.69 -7.67 18.16
CA LEU A 351 31.37 -7.92 17.59
C LEU A 351 30.79 -9.22 18.16
N MET A 352 31.56 -10.32 18.14
CA MET A 352 31.09 -11.62 18.62
C MET A 352 30.81 -11.60 20.12
N GLU A 353 31.65 -10.94 20.93
CA GLU A 353 31.39 -10.77 22.36
C GLU A 353 30.03 -10.09 22.60
N ARG A 354 29.74 -9.01 21.85
CA ARG A 354 28.46 -8.29 21.96
C ARG A 354 27.27 -9.10 21.49
N LEU A 355 27.39 -9.85 20.39
CA LEU A 355 26.30 -10.69 19.87
C LEU A 355 26.00 -11.89 20.78
N GLN A 356 26.99 -12.37 21.52
CA GLN A 356 26.84 -13.49 22.47
C GLN A 356 26.36 -13.05 23.86
N GLN A 357 26.44 -11.76 24.18
CA GLN A 357 25.84 -11.20 25.38
C GLN A 357 24.31 -11.32 25.28
N ARG A 358 23.75 -12.29 26.02
CA ARG A 358 22.29 -12.48 26.07
C ARG A 358 21.64 -11.26 26.71
N THR A 359 20.86 -10.53 25.94
CA THR A 359 19.89 -9.58 26.47
C THR A 359 18.85 -10.34 27.30
N SER A 360 18.58 -9.83 28.50
CA SER A 360 17.67 -10.47 29.44
C SER A 360 16.27 -10.52 28.86
N GLN A 361 15.60 -11.67 28.97
CA GLN A 361 14.20 -11.82 28.59
C GLN A 361 13.34 -10.84 29.38
N ARG A 362 12.55 -10.05 28.65
CA ARG A 362 11.50 -9.16 29.17
C ARG A 362 10.59 -9.92 30.13
N LYS A 363 10.50 -9.45 31.38
CA LYS A 363 9.55 -10.01 32.36
C LYS A 363 8.18 -9.37 32.14
N ASP A 364 7.20 -10.18 31.77
CA ASP A 364 5.77 -9.81 31.73
C ASP A 364 5.28 -9.46 33.16
N THR A 365 5.42 -8.21 33.60
CA THR A 365 5.05 -7.79 34.97
C THR A 365 3.73 -7.01 35.04
N THR A 366 3.14 -6.63 33.90
CA THR A 366 1.98 -5.73 33.80
C THR A 366 0.72 -6.39 33.22
N ARG A 367 0.63 -7.73 33.21
CA ARG A 367 -0.55 -8.44 32.67
C ARG A 367 -1.71 -8.48 33.67
N SER A 368 -2.79 -7.79 33.34
CA SER A 368 -4.10 -7.92 34.01
C SER A 368 -4.95 -8.98 33.30
N GLU A 369 -5.35 -10.03 34.03
CA GLU A 369 -6.24 -11.08 33.50
C GLU A 369 -7.63 -10.52 33.11
N ASN A 370 -8.16 -9.58 33.92
CA ASN A 370 -9.47 -8.98 33.69
C ASN A 370 -9.50 -8.11 32.43
N ILE A 371 -8.46 -7.30 32.21
CA ILE A 371 -8.36 -6.44 31.03
C ILE A 371 -8.11 -7.29 29.77
N GLN A 372 -7.28 -8.33 29.87
CA GLN A 372 -7.10 -9.27 28.76
C GLN A 372 -8.40 -9.97 28.38
N LEU A 373 -9.19 -10.41 29.36
CA LEU A 373 -10.52 -10.98 29.13
C LEU A 373 -11.43 -10.01 28.37
N ILE A 374 -11.47 -8.72 28.77
CA ILE A 374 -12.28 -7.69 28.10
C ILE A 374 -11.81 -7.47 26.66
N LEU A 375 -10.50 -7.38 26.44
CA LEU A 375 -9.95 -7.13 25.10
C LEU A 375 -10.19 -8.31 24.14
N GLN A 376 -10.13 -9.55 24.64
CA GLN A 376 -10.30 -10.76 23.83
C GLN A 376 -11.76 -11.14 23.61
N GLN A 377 -12.57 -11.12 24.66
CA GLN A 377 -13.94 -11.66 24.65
C GLN A 377 -15.02 -10.57 24.72
N GLY A 378 -14.61 -9.31 24.86
CA GLY A 378 -15.49 -8.16 24.93
C GLY A 378 -15.95 -7.82 26.35
N LEU A 379 -16.42 -6.58 26.50
CA LEU A 379 -16.84 -6.03 27.79
C LEU A 379 -17.97 -6.84 28.46
N MET A 380 -18.89 -7.42 27.69
CA MET A 380 -20.01 -8.19 28.25
C MET A 380 -19.59 -9.55 28.79
N ALA A 381 -18.51 -10.15 28.29
CA ALA A 381 -17.94 -11.36 28.89
C ALA A 381 -17.46 -11.09 30.33
N TYR A 382 -16.91 -9.90 30.58
CA TYR A 382 -16.49 -9.46 31.91
C TYR A 382 -17.67 -9.04 32.80
N LEU A 383 -18.65 -8.30 32.26
CA LEU A 383 -19.77 -7.73 33.03
C LEU A 383 -20.96 -8.68 33.21
N GLY A 384 -21.08 -9.72 32.39
CA GLY A 384 -22.23 -10.63 32.30
C GLY A 384 -23.39 -10.06 31.45
N GLU A 385 -24.09 -10.93 30.71
CA GLU A 385 -25.13 -10.58 29.72
C GLU A 385 -26.51 -10.25 30.32
N LEU A 386 -26.59 -10.02 31.62
CA LEU A 386 -27.86 -9.88 32.34
C LEU A 386 -28.48 -8.48 32.15
N ARG A 387 -29.82 -8.43 32.05
CA ARG A 387 -30.59 -7.17 31.91
C ARG A 387 -30.64 -6.42 33.24
N LEU A 388 -30.42 -5.11 33.17
CA LEU A 388 -30.50 -4.20 34.31
C LEU A 388 -31.95 -3.76 34.58
N ASP A 389 -32.29 -3.63 35.86
CA ASP A 389 -33.54 -3.03 36.30
C ASP A 389 -33.52 -1.53 36.06
N LYS A 390 -34.39 -1.07 35.15
CA LYS A 390 -34.49 0.35 34.78
C LYS A 390 -35.02 1.22 35.94
N GLN A 391 -35.62 0.65 36.97
CA GLN A 391 -36.21 1.40 38.09
C GLN A 391 -35.39 1.27 39.39
N HIS A 392 -34.17 0.71 39.34
CA HIS A 392 -33.38 0.47 40.53
C HIS A 392 -33.03 1.78 41.28
N PRO A 393 -33.20 1.85 42.62
CA PRO A 393 -32.99 3.09 43.40
C PRO A 393 -31.54 3.60 43.41
N GLN A 394 -30.55 2.74 43.12
CA GLN A 394 -29.12 3.10 43.06
C GLN A 394 -28.62 3.38 41.64
N ARG A 395 -29.50 3.73 40.71
CA ARG A 395 -29.14 3.95 39.30
C ARG A 395 -28.17 5.12 39.10
N ASP A 396 -28.30 6.19 39.89
CA ASP A 396 -27.34 7.31 39.89
C ASP A 396 -25.93 6.88 40.33
N ALA A 397 -25.80 5.94 41.28
CA ALA A 397 -24.51 5.42 41.70
C ALA A 397 -23.79 4.67 40.56
N LEU A 398 -24.53 3.95 39.71
CA LEU A 398 -23.98 3.29 38.53
C LEU A 398 -23.48 4.31 37.49
N TYR A 399 -24.21 5.40 37.32
CA TYR A 399 -23.80 6.50 36.43
C TYR A 399 -22.54 7.21 36.94
N THR A 400 -22.49 7.56 38.22
CA THR A 400 -21.29 8.16 38.84
C THR A 400 -20.08 7.23 38.73
N GLN A 401 -20.26 5.93 38.96
CA GLN A 401 -19.15 4.97 38.82
C GLN A 401 -18.72 4.79 37.35
N ARG A 402 -19.66 4.83 36.40
CA ARG A 402 -19.32 4.84 34.96
C ARG A 402 -18.44 6.05 34.63
N ASP A 403 -18.81 7.23 35.10
CA ASP A 403 -18.03 8.46 34.87
C ASP A 403 -16.65 8.39 35.55
N GLN A 404 -16.52 7.71 36.69
CA GLN A 404 -15.22 7.41 37.30
C GLN A 404 -14.37 6.52 36.38
N VAL A 405 -14.91 5.40 35.87
CA VAL A 405 -14.18 4.53 34.93
C VAL A 405 -13.75 5.31 33.69
N VAL A 406 -14.64 6.13 33.14
CA VAL A 406 -14.33 6.99 31.99
C VAL A 406 -13.19 7.96 32.32
N THR A 407 -13.19 8.54 33.51
CA THR A 407 -12.14 9.46 33.98
C THR A 407 -10.79 8.76 34.08
N GLU A 408 -10.74 7.59 34.73
CA GLU A 408 -9.50 6.81 34.87
C GLU A 408 -8.96 6.35 33.51
N MET A 409 -9.84 5.83 32.64
CA MET A 409 -9.48 5.40 31.29
C MET A 409 -8.96 6.56 30.44
N THR A 410 -9.59 7.74 30.53
CA THR A 410 -9.15 8.93 29.81
C THR A 410 -7.80 9.44 30.33
N ALA A 411 -7.61 9.45 31.65
CA ALA A 411 -6.34 9.83 32.27
C ALA A 411 -5.22 8.87 31.85
N PHE A 412 -5.49 7.57 31.84
CA PHE A 412 -4.56 6.55 31.37
C PHE A 412 -4.19 6.73 29.89
N ALA A 413 -5.17 6.96 29.01
CA ALA A 413 -4.92 7.16 27.59
C ALA A 413 -4.03 8.38 27.31
N LYS A 414 -4.26 9.47 28.04
CA LYS A 414 -3.44 10.69 27.95
C LYS A 414 -2.02 10.44 28.44
N TRP A 415 -1.87 9.75 29.58
CA TRP A 415 -0.58 9.36 30.13
C TRP A 415 0.20 8.44 29.16
N PHE A 416 -0.43 7.37 28.68
CA PHE A 416 0.20 6.45 27.72
C PHE A 416 0.69 7.19 26.48
N TYR A 417 -0.15 8.07 25.92
CA TYR A 417 0.20 8.82 24.72
C TYR A 417 1.37 9.78 24.97
N ALA A 418 1.32 10.55 26.06
CA ALA A 418 2.32 11.59 26.34
C ALA A 418 3.64 11.05 26.86
N ASP A 419 3.59 10.07 27.78
CA ASP A 419 4.77 9.63 28.54
C ASP A 419 5.39 8.34 28.00
N LEU A 420 4.66 7.56 27.18
CA LEU A 420 5.18 6.33 26.58
C LEU A 420 5.30 6.42 25.06
N LEU A 421 4.19 6.67 24.37
CA LEU A 421 4.14 6.55 22.92
C LEU A 421 4.91 7.67 22.20
N LEU A 422 4.80 8.92 22.66
CA LEU A 422 5.54 10.03 22.04
C LEU A 422 7.06 9.91 22.23
N PRO A 423 7.59 9.63 23.44
CA PRO A 423 9.01 9.39 23.62
C PRO A 423 9.54 8.22 22.79
N ASP A 424 8.79 7.12 22.73
CA ASP A 424 9.15 5.96 21.91
C ASP A 424 9.14 6.29 20.41
N LEU A 425 8.17 7.07 19.94
CA LEU A 425 8.15 7.56 18.56
C LEU A 425 9.40 8.40 18.23
N GLU A 426 9.78 9.32 19.11
CA GLU A 426 10.98 10.15 18.92
C GLU A 426 12.25 9.29 18.89
N GLN A 427 12.37 8.34 19.81
CA GLN A 427 13.48 7.38 19.85
C GLN A 427 13.53 6.55 18.55
N GLN A 428 12.39 6.05 18.08
CA GLN A 428 12.32 5.18 16.90
C GLN A 428 12.54 5.94 15.59
N ILE A 429 12.19 7.23 15.53
CA ILE A 429 12.59 8.11 14.42
C ILE A 429 14.11 8.27 14.38
N GLN A 430 14.75 8.52 15.53
CA GLN A 430 16.21 8.66 15.62
C GLN A 430 16.92 7.34 15.27
N LEU A 431 16.45 6.22 15.83
CA LEU A 431 17.00 4.90 15.56
C LEU A 431 16.84 4.52 14.08
N PHE A 432 15.68 4.78 13.48
CA PHE A 432 15.47 4.54 12.05
C PHE A 432 16.46 5.34 11.18
N GLN A 433 16.69 6.61 11.50
CA GLN A 433 17.68 7.43 10.78
C GLN A 433 19.10 6.87 10.93
N GLN A 434 19.49 6.48 12.14
CA GLN A 434 20.82 5.89 12.40
C GLN A 434 20.99 4.56 11.67
N VAL A 435 20.01 3.67 11.74
CA VAL A 435 20.02 2.37 11.03
C VAL A 435 20.05 2.60 9.52
N HIS A 436 19.30 3.56 8.99
CA HIS A 436 19.35 3.92 7.57
C HIS A 436 20.76 4.32 7.13
N ASP A 437 21.39 5.25 7.86
CA ASP A 437 22.74 5.72 7.55
C ASP A 437 23.78 4.61 7.67
N LEU A 438 23.64 3.71 8.66
CA LEU A 438 24.54 2.58 8.91
C LEU A 438 24.33 1.39 7.96
N CYS A 439 23.16 1.28 7.34
CA CYS A 439 22.89 0.27 6.31
C CYS A 439 23.54 0.62 4.96
N LEU A 440 23.77 1.90 4.65
CA LEU A 440 24.38 2.34 3.39
C LEU A 440 25.76 1.72 3.08
N PRO A 441 26.71 1.62 4.03
CA PRO A 441 28.01 0.99 3.80
C PRO A 441 27.98 -0.55 3.76
N LEU A 442 26.89 -1.19 4.18
CA LEU A 442 26.77 -2.65 4.11
C LEU A 442 26.70 -3.10 2.64
N LYS A 443 27.54 -4.10 2.30
CA LYS A 443 27.59 -4.69 0.95
C LYS A 443 26.57 -5.81 0.75
N GLU A 444 26.15 -6.46 1.83
CA GLU A 444 25.19 -7.55 1.81
C GLU A 444 23.76 -7.00 1.69
N THR A 445 23.25 -6.94 0.45
CA THR A 445 21.96 -6.32 0.12
C THR A 445 20.77 -6.94 0.84
N ALA A 446 20.73 -8.27 0.99
CA ALA A 446 19.66 -8.96 1.70
C ALA A 446 19.62 -8.55 3.19
N LEU A 447 20.78 -8.42 3.83
CA LEU A 447 20.89 -8.00 5.23
C LEU A 447 20.49 -6.53 5.41
N SER A 448 21.06 -5.62 4.61
CA SER A 448 20.77 -4.18 4.72
C SER A 448 19.30 -3.88 4.44
N SER A 449 18.74 -4.48 3.39
CA SER A 449 17.33 -4.31 3.00
C SER A 449 16.37 -4.88 4.05
N GLY A 450 16.67 -6.07 4.59
CA GLY A 450 15.85 -6.71 5.61
C GLY A 450 15.84 -5.96 6.94
N LEU A 451 17.01 -5.53 7.43
CA LEU A 451 17.12 -4.72 8.66
C LEU A 451 16.41 -3.38 8.50
N PHE A 452 16.61 -2.71 7.36
CA PHE A 452 15.92 -1.46 7.05
C PHE A 452 14.41 -1.65 7.01
N ALA A 453 13.90 -2.69 6.35
CA ALA A 453 12.48 -2.95 6.21
C ALA A 453 11.78 -3.17 7.56
N LEU A 454 12.41 -3.96 8.44
CA LEU A 454 11.88 -4.19 9.79
C LEU A 454 11.91 -2.91 10.64
N GLN A 455 13.01 -2.15 10.60
CA GLN A 455 13.11 -0.89 11.36
C GLN A 455 12.13 0.16 10.83
N PHE A 456 11.94 0.24 9.51
CA PHE A 456 10.92 1.07 8.88
C PHE A 456 9.51 0.70 9.36
N GLU A 457 9.19 -0.59 9.36
CA GLU A 457 7.87 -1.08 9.78
C GLU A 457 7.58 -0.76 11.25
N MET A 458 8.56 -0.93 12.12
CA MET A 458 8.43 -0.63 13.55
C MET A 458 8.19 0.86 13.79
N GLN A 459 9.01 1.73 13.17
CA GLN A 459 8.84 3.18 13.24
C GLN A 459 7.48 3.62 12.67
N GLN A 460 7.07 3.07 11.53
CA GLN A 460 5.82 3.43 10.86
C GLN A 460 4.59 3.04 11.70
N ARG A 461 4.62 1.90 12.39
CA ARG A 461 3.50 1.47 13.26
C ARG A 461 3.29 2.37 14.46
N ILE A 462 4.37 2.80 15.10
CA ILE A 462 4.31 3.76 16.21
C ILE A 462 3.77 5.10 15.71
N GLN A 463 4.26 5.57 14.54
CA GLN A 463 3.78 6.79 13.91
C GLN A 463 2.28 6.69 13.58
N ASP A 464 1.82 5.57 13.03
CA ASP A 464 0.43 5.33 12.67
C ASP A 464 -0.46 5.34 13.93
N LEU A 465 -0.03 4.68 15.02
CA LEU A 465 -0.74 4.68 16.29
C LEU A 465 -0.82 6.08 16.89
N ALA A 466 0.28 6.81 16.95
CA ALA A 466 0.31 8.18 17.46
C ALA A 466 -0.60 9.12 16.64
N SER A 467 -0.56 8.98 15.32
CA SER A 467 -1.40 9.75 14.39
C SER A 467 -2.89 9.40 14.54
N TRP A 468 -3.22 8.15 14.89
CA TRP A 468 -4.58 7.70 15.13
C TRP A 468 -5.13 8.16 16.49
N MET A 469 -4.29 8.18 17.54
CA MET A 469 -4.67 8.57 18.91
C MET A 469 -4.83 10.08 19.07
N ARG A 470 -3.91 10.89 18.51
CA ARG A 470 -3.86 12.35 18.70
C ARG A 470 -5.20 13.07 18.49
N PRO A 471 -5.87 12.98 17.31
CA PRO A 471 -7.11 13.73 17.10
C PRO A 471 -8.24 13.27 18.02
N LYS A 472 -8.26 11.99 18.44
CA LYS A 472 -9.26 11.44 19.36
C LYS A 472 -9.03 11.89 20.80
N LEU A 473 -7.78 12.10 21.21
CA LEU A 473 -7.45 12.63 22.54
C LEU A 473 -7.72 14.14 22.64
N GLU A 474 -7.46 14.89 21.57
CA GLU A 474 -7.61 16.36 21.55
C GLU A 474 -9.06 16.80 21.35
N LYS A 475 -9.80 16.13 20.46
CA LYS A 475 -11.13 16.58 19.99
C LYS A 475 -12.20 15.51 20.11
N GLY A 476 -11.83 14.31 20.56
CA GLY A 476 -12.75 13.19 20.61
C GLY A 476 -13.75 13.29 21.75
N HIS A 477 -14.95 12.80 21.50
CA HIS A 477 -15.98 12.61 22.52
C HIS A 477 -15.69 11.39 23.41
N THR A 478 -16.48 11.21 24.48
CA THR A 478 -16.30 10.13 25.47
C THR A 478 -16.15 8.73 24.86
N PHE A 479 -16.89 8.41 23.79
CA PHE A 479 -16.77 7.10 23.14
C PHE A 479 -15.38 6.90 22.52
N GLU A 480 -14.86 7.90 21.80
CA GLU A 480 -13.52 7.85 21.19
C GLU A 480 -12.43 7.79 22.25
N LEU A 481 -12.51 8.62 23.31
CA LEU A 481 -11.55 8.61 24.41
C LEU A 481 -11.45 7.22 25.05
N MET A 482 -12.60 6.58 25.25
CA MET A 482 -12.64 5.20 25.76
C MET A 482 -12.02 4.20 24.78
N GLN A 483 -12.26 4.32 23.47
CA GLN A 483 -11.63 3.42 22.49
C GLN A 483 -10.10 3.58 22.48
N VAL A 484 -9.62 4.83 22.58
CA VAL A 484 -8.18 5.12 22.68
C VAL A 484 -7.59 4.51 23.95
N ALA A 485 -8.29 4.58 25.08
CA ALA A 485 -7.86 3.97 26.33
C ALA A 485 -7.76 2.44 26.24
N TRP A 486 -8.74 1.78 25.62
CA TRP A 486 -8.68 0.34 25.38
C TRP A 486 -7.53 -0.07 24.46
N VAL A 487 -7.25 0.72 23.41
CA VAL A 487 -6.09 0.52 22.54
C VAL A 487 -4.79 0.72 23.32
N ALA A 488 -4.67 1.75 24.14
CA ALA A 488 -3.51 1.98 25.00
C ALA A 488 -3.28 0.80 25.97
N LEU A 489 -4.34 0.23 26.56
CA LEU A 489 -4.24 -0.95 27.42
C LEU A 489 -3.77 -2.20 26.64
N ARG A 490 -4.21 -2.36 25.39
CA ARG A 490 -3.74 -3.43 24.50
C ARG A 490 -2.24 -3.28 24.19
N GLU A 491 -1.78 -2.07 23.91
CA GLU A 491 -0.39 -1.79 23.50
C GLU A 491 0.58 -1.69 24.67
N LEU A 492 0.09 -1.54 25.91
CA LEU A 492 0.92 -1.38 27.12
C LEU A 492 1.93 -2.52 27.32
N LEU A 493 1.60 -3.72 26.85
CA LEU A 493 2.45 -4.91 26.87
C LEU A 493 3.82 -4.67 26.21
N ASN A 494 3.89 -3.72 25.29
CA ASN A 494 5.09 -3.37 24.55
C ASN A 494 6.02 -2.42 25.33
N PHE A 495 5.64 -1.96 26.53
CA PHE A 495 6.41 -1.00 27.33
C PHE A 495 6.75 -1.56 28.72
N GLU A 496 7.98 -1.32 29.17
CA GLU A 496 8.43 -1.68 30.52
C GLU A 496 8.42 -0.45 31.42
N GLN A 497 7.33 -0.26 32.16
CA GLN A 497 7.11 0.96 32.93
C GLN A 497 6.55 0.65 34.32
N PRO A 498 7.30 0.92 35.40
CA PRO A 498 6.84 0.64 36.76
C PRO A 498 5.52 1.34 37.12
N LEU A 499 5.32 2.57 36.65
CA LEU A 499 4.09 3.34 36.86
C LEU A 499 2.87 2.77 36.13
N ALA A 500 3.07 1.89 35.14
CA ALA A 500 1.99 1.26 34.41
C ALA A 500 1.13 0.37 35.32
N GLN A 501 1.76 -0.36 36.23
CA GLN A 501 1.07 -1.30 37.10
C GLN A 501 0.08 -0.58 38.02
N GLU A 502 0.49 0.54 38.63
CA GLU A 502 -0.37 1.35 39.49
C GLU A 502 -1.60 1.89 38.73
N LYS A 503 -1.39 2.42 37.53
CA LYS A 503 -2.48 2.98 36.71
C LYS A 503 -3.46 1.90 36.22
N VAL A 504 -2.93 0.73 35.84
CA VAL A 504 -3.76 -0.43 35.47
C VAL A 504 -4.60 -0.89 36.68
N GLN A 505 -4.02 -0.96 37.87
CA GLN A 505 -4.75 -1.32 39.09
C GLN A 505 -5.86 -0.32 39.44
N GLN A 506 -5.65 0.98 39.22
CA GLN A 506 -6.69 2.00 39.41
C GLN A 506 -7.89 1.76 38.48
N ILE A 507 -7.63 1.44 37.20
CA ILE A 507 -8.68 1.09 36.23
C ILE A 507 -9.39 -0.19 36.65
N GLU A 508 -8.66 -1.23 37.05
CA GLU A 508 -9.24 -2.50 37.51
C GLU A 508 -10.15 -2.30 38.71
N LEU A 509 -9.72 -1.51 39.70
CA LEU A 509 -10.52 -1.21 40.87
C LEU A 509 -11.81 -0.47 40.48
N ALA A 510 -11.72 0.51 39.59
CA ALA A 510 -12.89 1.25 39.10
C ALA A 510 -13.86 0.33 38.32
N LEU A 511 -13.33 -0.56 37.47
CA LEU A 511 -14.10 -1.56 36.70
C LEU A 511 -14.76 -2.59 37.62
N GLU A 512 -14.07 -3.06 38.64
CA GLU A 512 -14.63 -4.01 39.62
C GLU A 512 -15.77 -3.38 40.41
N GLN A 513 -15.59 -2.15 40.88
CA GLN A 513 -16.65 -1.40 41.57
C GLN A 513 -17.85 -1.20 40.65
N TYR A 514 -17.63 -0.81 39.38
CA TYR A 514 -18.68 -0.70 38.37
C TYR A 514 -19.40 -2.05 38.18
N LYS A 515 -18.65 -3.15 38.03
CA LYS A 515 -19.19 -4.50 37.92
C LYS A 515 -20.05 -4.87 39.13
N ARG A 516 -19.57 -4.64 40.36
CA ARG A 516 -20.31 -4.93 41.61
C ARG A 516 -21.62 -4.15 41.69
N ILE A 517 -21.59 -2.83 41.43
CA ILE A 517 -22.80 -2.00 41.42
C ILE A 517 -23.75 -2.45 40.31
N ARG A 518 -23.22 -2.83 39.14
CA ARG A 518 -24.04 -3.35 38.04
C ARG A 518 -24.74 -4.67 38.42
N PHE A 519 -24.04 -5.59 39.09
CA PHE A 519 -24.60 -6.88 39.52
C PHE A 519 -25.73 -6.74 40.54
N SER A 520 -25.67 -5.74 41.43
CA SER A 520 -26.75 -5.51 42.40
C SER A 520 -28.05 -5.01 41.74
N GLN A 521 -27.99 -4.55 40.49
CA GLN A 521 -29.12 -3.98 39.73
C GLN A 521 -29.73 -4.93 38.71
N ILE A 522 -29.35 -6.21 38.72
CA ILE A 522 -29.88 -7.18 37.77
C ILE A 522 -31.32 -7.52 38.12
N GLN A 523 -32.21 -7.49 37.11
CA GLN A 523 -33.59 -7.98 37.27
C GLN A 523 -33.57 -9.45 37.66
N ARG A 524 -33.97 -9.77 38.89
CA ARG A 524 -34.40 -11.13 39.24
C ARG A 524 -35.79 -11.32 38.65
N LEU A 525 -35.93 -12.16 37.63
CA LEU A 525 -37.26 -12.63 37.23
C LEU A 525 -37.92 -13.26 38.46
N PRO A 526 -39.20 -12.96 38.77
CA PRO A 526 -39.91 -13.71 39.80
C PRO A 526 -39.91 -15.18 39.41
N SER A 527 -39.48 -16.05 40.32
CA SER A 527 -39.69 -17.49 40.19
C SER A 527 -41.19 -17.71 40.03
N THR A 528 -41.62 -18.23 38.89
CA THR A 528 -42.96 -18.78 38.69
C THR A 528 -43.09 -20.03 39.57
N ALA A 529 -43.34 -19.81 40.85
CA ALA A 529 -43.77 -20.80 41.82
C ALA A 529 -45.04 -20.29 42.50
N GLU A 530 -46.06 -19.97 41.69
CA GLU A 530 -47.44 -20.06 42.18
C GLU A 530 -47.87 -21.51 42.00
N VAL A 531 -47.78 -22.25 43.11
CA VAL A 531 -48.45 -23.53 43.30
C VAL A 531 -49.95 -23.29 43.10
N VAL A 532 -50.49 -23.79 41.99
CA VAL A 532 -51.94 -23.91 41.80
C VAL A 532 -52.47 -24.90 42.85
N PRO A 533 -53.42 -24.52 43.73
CA PRO A 533 -54.03 -25.49 44.62
C PRO A 533 -54.93 -26.43 43.81
N ALA A 534 -54.71 -27.73 43.97
CA ALA A 534 -55.54 -28.77 43.38
C ALA A 534 -57.01 -28.56 43.76
N ARG A 535 -57.88 -28.45 42.74
CA ARG A 535 -59.33 -28.59 42.93
C ARG A 535 -59.59 -30.00 43.45
N LYS A 536 -60.20 -30.10 44.63
CA LYS A 536 -60.92 -31.28 45.07
C LYS A 536 -62.22 -31.35 44.27
N ASP A 537 -62.42 -32.43 43.55
CA ASP A 537 -63.74 -32.84 43.08
C ASP A 537 -64.57 -33.33 44.27
N PRO A 538 -65.84 -32.92 44.40
CA PRO A 538 -66.85 -33.67 45.13
C PRO A 538 -67.78 -34.41 44.14
N ASP A 539 -68.01 -35.67 44.47
CA ASP A 539 -68.98 -36.67 43.98
C ASP A 539 -70.10 -36.23 43.00
#